data_AF-A0A497TDE7-F1
#
_entry.id   AF-A0A497TDE7-F1
#
_cell.length_a   1.000
_cell.length_b   1.000
_cell.length_c   1.000
_cell.angle_alpha   90.00
_cell.angle_beta   90.00
_cell.angle_gamma   90.00
#
_symmetry.space_group_name_H-M   'P 1'
#
loop_
_entity.id
_entity.type
_entity.pdbx_description
1 polymer ?
#
loop_
_entity_poly.entity_id
_entity_poly.type
_entity_poly.pdbx_seq_one_letter_code
_entity_poly.pdbx_strand_id
1 'polypeptide(L)'
;MNQETVKKLIENGVLPTQDILKKIEKHGIESVLKKNKKRAEMSIEKRAINALESLTPKDFFQYYTNKYEGIKSLLLKKMSAISINQAKNSFLPVSVIGMVQEKTPSGFILEDPTGRIEVISQEDSIKPDDVLGVTGPVREQKLFAEKIIWPDIPLTHKTKNIPITITLSLEKKDKNTIVPDTNPFWCDIWYGNEKITLLAYKPENEIEKQDAFELLKKRHLSPERNRITFVEDYFLIEPVPDVFWIIAQKEWSAIYKGVTVVSGEKVKINLENMEIIKI
;
A
#
# COMPACT_ATOMS: atom_id res chain seq x y z
N MET A 1 6.32 22.70 -43.05
CA MET A 1 6.14 22.48 -41.61
C MET A 1 7.06 21.33 -41.20
N ASN A 2 7.99 21.55 -40.25
CA ASN A 2 8.98 20.54 -39.91
C ASN A 2 8.31 19.41 -39.10
N GLN A 3 8.33 18.16 -39.59
CA GLN A 3 7.76 17.00 -38.88
C GLN A 3 8.35 16.85 -37.47
N GLU A 4 9.60 17.28 -37.31
CA GLU A 4 10.31 17.27 -36.03
C GLU A 4 9.69 18.20 -34.98
N THR A 5 9.11 19.34 -35.39
CA THR A 5 8.42 20.29 -34.50
C THR A 5 7.11 19.70 -33.99
N VAL A 6 6.35 19.06 -34.87
CA VAL A 6 5.07 18.41 -34.50
C VAL A 6 5.32 17.23 -33.56
N LYS A 7 6.33 16.41 -33.85
CA LYS A 7 6.75 15.31 -32.98
C LYS A 7 7.14 15.79 -31.58
N LYS A 8 7.98 16.83 -31.48
CA LYS A 8 8.37 17.44 -30.19
C LYS A 8 7.19 17.99 -29.40
N LEU A 9 6.16 18.55 -30.06
CA LEU A 9 4.95 19.03 -29.39
C LEU A 9 4.14 17.88 -28.80
N ILE A 10 3.91 16.81 -29.56
CA ILE A 10 3.14 15.64 -29.13
C ILE A 10 3.87 14.92 -27.98
N GLU A 11 5.18 14.73 -28.08
CA GLU A 11 6.02 14.14 -27.00
C GLU A 11 5.94 14.93 -25.69
N ASN A 12 5.66 16.24 -25.75
CA ASN A 12 5.49 17.10 -24.58
C ASN A 12 4.00 17.37 -24.26
N GLY A 13 3.07 16.57 -24.78
CA GLY A 13 1.64 16.63 -24.47
C GLY A 13 0.92 17.87 -25.04
N VAL A 14 1.46 18.50 -26.08
CA VAL A 14 0.94 19.73 -26.68
C VAL A 14 0.28 19.43 -28.01
N LEU A 15 -1.04 19.67 -28.11
CA LEU A 15 -1.75 19.55 -29.38
C LEU A 15 -1.35 20.70 -30.33
N PRO A 16 -0.89 20.40 -31.55
CA PRO A 16 -0.46 21.41 -32.51
C PRO A 16 -1.66 22.12 -33.16
N THR A 17 -2.24 23.10 -32.46
CA THR A 17 -3.30 23.96 -33.00
C THR A 17 -2.73 25.14 -33.78
N GLN A 18 -3.53 25.77 -34.65
CA GLN A 18 -3.07 26.93 -35.44
C GLN A 18 -2.55 28.08 -34.58
N ASP A 19 -3.13 28.30 -33.39
CA ASP A 19 -2.67 29.33 -32.46
C ASP A 19 -1.32 29.01 -31.81
N ILE A 20 -1.07 27.72 -31.54
CA ILE A 20 0.20 27.24 -31.02
C ILE A 20 1.28 27.37 -32.09
N LEU A 21 0.97 27.01 -33.34
CA LEU A 21 1.89 27.16 -34.47
C LEU A 21 2.27 28.63 -34.70
N LYS A 22 1.30 29.55 -34.70
CA LYS A 22 1.56 31.01 -34.78
C LYS A 22 2.43 31.52 -33.63
N LYS A 23 2.28 30.96 -32.42
CA LYS A 23 3.12 31.31 -31.26
C LYS A 23 4.55 30.79 -31.41
N ILE A 24 4.73 29.59 -31.96
CA ILE A 24 6.05 29.00 -32.25
C ILE A 24 6.79 29.84 -33.28
N GLU A 25 6.11 30.29 -34.33
CA GLU A 25 6.70 31.18 -35.35
C GLU A 25 7.18 32.50 -34.75
N LYS A 26 6.45 33.04 -33.76
CA LYS A 26 6.74 34.36 -33.18
C LYS A 26 7.72 34.34 -32.00
N HIS A 27 7.78 33.27 -31.22
CA HIS A 27 8.55 33.21 -29.96
C HIS A 27 9.42 31.95 -29.81
N GLY A 28 9.49 31.11 -30.84
CA GLY A 28 10.24 29.85 -30.82
C GLY A 28 9.56 28.75 -30.01
N ILE A 29 9.85 27.49 -30.36
CA ILE A 29 9.24 26.30 -29.73
C ILE A 29 9.54 26.21 -28.22
N GLU A 30 10.72 26.64 -27.80
CA GLU A 30 11.13 26.60 -26.39
C GLU A 30 10.27 27.49 -25.50
N SER A 31 9.72 28.60 -26.01
CA SER A 31 8.83 29.47 -25.24
C SER A 31 7.49 28.79 -24.97
N VAL A 32 6.97 28.03 -25.94
CA VAL A 32 5.71 27.27 -25.83
C VAL A 32 5.91 26.08 -24.90
N LEU A 33 7.03 25.35 -25.05
CA LEU A 33 7.39 24.24 -24.17
C LEU A 33 7.71 24.71 -22.73
N LYS A 34 8.37 25.86 -22.53
CA LYS A 34 8.57 26.46 -21.19
C LYS A 34 7.25 26.93 -20.56
N LYS A 35 6.27 27.35 -21.36
CA LYS A 35 4.96 27.79 -20.87
C LYS A 35 4.02 26.63 -20.55
N ASN A 36 4.16 25.46 -21.20
CA ASN A 36 3.50 24.22 -20.77
C ASN A 36 4.26 23.50 -19.64
N LYS A 37 5.59 23.68 -19.54
CA LYS A 37 6.32 23.38 -18.30
C LYS A 37 5.95 24.30 -17.14
N LYS A 38 5.25 25.43 -17.38
CA LYS A 38 4.65 26.25 -16.31
C LYS A 38 3.41 25.54 -15.76
N ARG A 39 3.71 24.68 -14.79
CA ARG A 39 2.88 24.12 -13.71
C ARG A 39 1.65 23.35 -14.17
N ALA A 40 1.84 22.04 -14.37
CA ALA A 40 0.84 21.13 -13.82
C ALA A 40 0.53 21.57 -12.38
N GLU A 41 -0.73 21.85 -12.10
CA GLU A 41 -1.13 22.15 -10.72
C GLU A 41 -1.21 20.86 -9.93
N MET A 42 -0.66 20.87 -8.72
CA MET A 42 -0.82 19.76 -7.79
C MET A 42 -2.28 19.70 -7.34
N SER A 43 -2.91 18.54 -7.45
CA SER A 43 -4.19 18.23 -6.81
C SER A 43 -4.05 17.02 -5.89
N ILE A 44 -4.93 16.97 -4.89
CA ILE A 44 -4.94 15.91 -3.87
C ILE A 44 -6.33 15.30 -3.88
N GLU A 45 -6.37 13.99 -4.10
CA GLU A 45 -7.58 13.19 -4.01
C GLU A 45 -7.50 12.32 -2.76
N LYS A 46 -8.40 12.54 -1.80
CA LYS A 46 -8.45 11.78 -0.54
C LYS A 46 -9.43 10.63 -0.68
N ARG A 47 -9.12 9.49 -0.07
CA ARG A 47 -10.10 8.39 0.04
C ARG A 47 -11.00 8.62 1.25
N ALA A 48 -12.31 8.52 1.03
CA ALA A 48 -13.28 8.61 2.10
C ALA A 48 -13.28 7.32 2.94
N ILE A 49 -13.48 7.47 4.25
CA ILE A 49 -13.75 6.37 5.18
C ILE A 49 -15.16 6.57 5.74
N ASN A 50 -15.97 5.53 5.64
CA ASN A 50 -17.33 5.52 6.17
C ASN A 50 -17.35 4.74 7.49
N ALA A 51 -17.23 5.44 8.61
CA ALA A 51 -17.37 4.85 9.94
C ALA A 51 -18.85 4.69 10.31
N LEU A 52 -19.16 3.62 11.03
CA LEU A 52 -20.46 3.33 11.60
C LEU A 52 -20.52 3.82 13.05
N GLU A 53 -21.70 4.29 13.47
CA GLU A 53 -21.92 4.72 14.86
C GLU A 53 -21.89 3.55 15.85
N SER A 54 -22.26 2.35 15.41
CA SER A 54 -22.19 1.13 16.19
C SER A 54 -21.95 -0.08 15.29
N LEU A 55 -21.33 -1.12 15.86
CA LEU A 55 -21.06 -2.39 15.18
C LEU A 55 -21.85 -3.53 15.81
N THR A 56 -22.39 -4.39 14.95
CA THR A 56 -22.98 -5.67 15.32
C THR A 56 -21.96 -6.80 15.18
N PRO A 57 -22.19 -7.98 15.79
CA PRO A 57 -21.34 -9.15 15.56
C PRO A 57 -21.21 -9.54 14.08
N LYS A 58 -22.25 -9.27 13.27
CA LYS A 58 -22.23 -9.51 11.82
C LYS A 58 -21.24 -8.58 11.12
N ASP A 59 -21.14 -7.32 11.55
CA ASP A 59 -20.21 -6.36 10.97
C ASP A 59 -18.76 -6.73 11.25
N PHE A 60 -18.48 -7.23 12.46
CA PHE A 60 -17.16 -7.80 12.77
C PHE A 60 -16.84 -9.01 11.90
N PHE A 61 -17.78 -9.95 11.77
CA PHE A 61 -17.59 -11.11 10.88
C PHE A 61 -17.29 -10.66 9.44
N GLN A 62 -18.04 -9.66 8.93
CA GLN A 62 -17.84 -9.12 7.60
C GLN A 62 -16.47 -8.43 7.46
N TYR A 63 -16.03 -7.65 8.46
CA TYR A 63 -14.70 -7.04 8.47
C TYR A 63 -13.57 -8.08 8.33
N TYR A 64 -13.58 -9.15 9.14
CA TYR A 64 -12.56 -10.19 9.06
C TYR A 64 -12.65 -10.99 7.74
N THR A 65 -13.86 -11.15 7.20
CA THR A 65 -14.05 -11.74 5.87
C THR A 65 -13.41 -10.87 4.79
N ASN A 66 -13.63 -9.55 4.84
CA ASN A 66 -13.07 -8.58 3.91
C ASN A 66 -11.53 -8.53 4.00
N LYS A 67 -10.98 -8.55 5.22
CA LYS A 67 -9.54 -8.66 5.47
C LYS A 67 -8.96 -9.93 4.83
N TYR A 68 -9.59 -11.08 5.09
CA TYR A 68 -9.14 -12.36 4.52
C TYR A 68 -9.15 -12.34 3.01
N GLU A 69 -10.27 -11.97 2.37
CA GLU A 69 -10.39 -11.95 0.91
C GLU A 69 -9.44 -10.93 0.26
N GLY A 70 -9.27 -9.76 0.89
CA GLY A 70 -8.32 -8.73 0.46
C GLY A 70 -6.89 -9.25 0.42
N ILE A 71 -6.39 -9.82 1.52
CA ILE A 71 -5.02 -10.35 1.58
C ILE A 71 -4.86 -11.62 0.71
N LYS A 72 -5.87 -12.49 0.67
CA LYS A 72 -5.91 -13.67 -0.19
C LYS A 72 -5.76 -13.28 -1.66
N SER A 73 -6.42 -12.21 -2.12
CA SER A 73 -6.28 -11.72 -3.49
C SER A 73 -4.82 -11.33 -3.84
N LEU A 74 -4.06 -10.84 -2.86
CA LEU A 74 -2.64 -10.51 -3.02
C LEU A 74 -1.78 -11.77 -3.05
N LEU A 75 -2.08 -12.74 -2.19
CA LEU A 75 -1.37 -14.03 -2.12
C LEU A 75 -1.59 -14.87 -3.39
N LEU A 76 -2.80 -14.88 -3.96
CA LEU A 76 -3.12 -15.60 -5.20
C LEU A 76 -2.34 -15.10 -6.42
N LYS A 77 -1.80 -13.87 -6.38
CA LYS A 77 -0.87 -13.37 -7.41
C LYS A 77 0.52 -14.03 -7.33
N LYS A 78 0.82 -14.74 -6.24
CA LYS A 78 2.14 -15.33 -5.93
C LYS A 78 2.12 -16.86 -5.82
N MET A 79 0.95 -17.46 -5.64
CA MET A 79 0.79 -18.90 -5.47
C MET A 79 -0.57 -19.37 -5.99
N SER A 80 -0.64 -20.63 -6.41
CA SER A 80 -1.91 -21.32 -6.64
C SER A 80 -2.29 -22.05 -5.36
N ALA A 81 -3.45 -21.75 -4.79
CA ALA A 81 -3.91 -22.35 -3.54
C ALA A 81 -5.22 -23.12 -3.74
N ILE A 82 -5.40 -24.19 -2.98
CA ILE A 82 -6.66 -24.92 -2.83
C ILE A 82 -7.29 -24.60 -1.46
N SER A 83 -8.56 -24.98 -1.28
CA SER A 83 -9.20 -24.81 0.03
C SER A 83 -8.63 -25.75 1.08
N ILE A 84 -8.68 -25.34 2.35
CA ILE A 84 -8.15 -26.14 3.46
C ILE A 84 -8.86 -27.48 3.57
N ASN A 85 -10.17 -27.53 3.32
CA ASN A 85 -10.91 -28.80 3.35
C ASN A 85 -10.43 -29.79 2.27
N GLN A 86 -10.06 -29.31 1.08
CA GLN A 86 -9.49 -30.15 0.03
C GLN A 86 -8.07 -30.60 0.38
N ALA A 87 -7.27 -29.72 1.00
CA ALA A 87 -5.89 -29.99 1.36
C ALA A 87 -5.71 -31.17 2.32
N LYS A 88 -6.61 -31.34 3.30
CA LYS A 88 -6.51 -32.40 4.34
C LYS A 88 -6.40 -33.82 3.80
N ASN A 89 -6.99 -34.08 2.63
CA ASN A 89 -7.04 -35.39 2.01
C ASN A 89 -6.07 -35.52 0.82
N SER A 90 -5.19 -34.53 0.61
CA SER A 90 -4.23 -34.56 -0.48
C SER A 90 -3.04 -35.47 -0.16
N PHE A 91 -2.69 -36.33 -1.11
CA PHE A 91 -1.46 -37.13 -1.08
C PHE A 91 -0.24 -36.38 -1.64
N LEU A 92 -0.47 -35.28 -2.35
CA LEU A 92 0.58 -34.43 -2.92
C LEU A 92 0.80 -33.20 -2.05
N PRO A 93 1.98 -32.55 -2.10
CA PRO A 93 2.20 -31.24 -1.51
C PRO A 93 1.15 -30.24 -2.00
N VAL A 94 0.61 -29.46 -1.06
CA VAL A 94 -0.47 -28.51 -1.31
C VAL A 94 -0.02 -27.11 -0.96
N SER A 95 -0.78 -26.14 -1.46
CA SER A 95 -0.67 -24.74 -1.10
C SER A 95 -2.04 -24.27 -0.62
N VAL A 96 -2.10 -23.66 0.55
CA VAL A 96 -3.34 -23.15 1.16
C VAL A 96 -3.14 -21.71 1.60
N ILE A 97 -4.22 -20.94 1.65
CA ILE A 97 -4.24 -19.57 2.18
C ILE A 97 -5.29 -19.52 3.28
N GLY A 98 -4.90 -19.04 4.46
CA GLY A 98 -5.82 -18.89 5.58
C GLY A 98 -5.43 -17.76 6.50
N MET A 99 -6.31 -17.48 7.44
CA MET A 99 -6.08 -16.63 8.58
C MET A 99 -5.64 -17.47 9.78
N VAL A 100 -4.63 -17.01 10.51
CA VAL A 100 -4.11 -17.70 11.69
C VAL A 100 -5.09 -17.52 12.84
N GLN A 101 -5.66 -18.61 13.33
CA GLN A 101 -6.59 -18.61 14.45
C GLN A 101 -5.82 -18.47 15.77
N GLU A 102 -4.86 -19.37 16.00
CA GLU A 102 -4.06 -19.41 17.23
C GLU A 102 -2.71 -20.09 17.01
N LYS A 103 -1.78 -19.88 17.95
CA LYS A 103 -0.50 -20.61 17.99
C LYS A 103 -0.66 -21.96 18.68
N THR A 104 0.13 -22.93 18.23
CA THR A 104 0.31 -24.22 18.89
C THR A 104 1.77 -24.37 19.34
N PRO A 105 2.10 -25.35 20.21
CA PRO A 105 3.49 -25.58 20.61
C PRO A 105 4.45 -25.89 19.45
N SER A 106 3.93 -26.38 18.32
CA SER A 106 4.70 -26.80 17.15
C SER A 106 4.38 -26.01 15.89
N GLY A 107 3.67 -24.89 16.00
CA GLY A 107 3.27 -24.05 14.87
C GLY A 107 2.00 -23.25 15.14
N PHE A 108 0.99 -23.40 14.30
CA PHE A 108 -0.25 -22.61 14.38
C PHE A 108 -1.44 -23.30 13.70
N ILE A 109 -2.66 -22.86 14.01
CA ILE A 109 -3.87 -23.29 13.32
C ILE A 109 -4.22 -22.25 12.25
N LEU A 110 -4.37 -22.71 11.01
CA LEU A 110 -4.74 -21.90 9.87
C LEU A 110 -6.19 -22.20 9.48
N GLU A 111 -7.00 -21.16 9.27
CA GLU A 111 -8.44 -21.26 8.98
C GLU A 111 -8.80 -20.52 7.68
N ASP A 112 -9.69 -21.12 6.89
CA ASP A 112 -10.38 -20.52 5.76
C ASP A 112 -11.89 -20.80 5.89
N PRO A 113 -12.76 -20.22 5.03
CA PRO A 113 -14.20 -20.48 5.10
C PRO A 113 -14.63 -21.95 4.95
N THR A 114 -13.73 -22.83 4.52
CA THR A 114 -14.00 -24.26 4.32
C THR A 114 -13.55 -25.13 5.50
N GLY A 115 -12.70 -24.60 6.37
CA GLY A 115 -12.26 -25.27 7.59
C GLY A 115 -10.89 -24.83 8.07
N ARG A 116 -10.32 -25.63 8.99
CA ARG A 116 -9.04 -25.36 9.64
C ARG A 116 -8.05 -26.50 9.50
N ILE A 117 -6.76 -26.21 9.45
CA ILE A 117 -5.67 -27.20 9.44
C ILE A 117 -4.56 -26.76 10.40
N GLU A 118 -4.02 -27.70 11.15
CA GLU A 118 -2.84 -27.46 11.97
C GLU A 118 -1.62 -27.41 11.04
N VAL A 119 -0.85 -26.33 11.15
CA VAL A 119 0.40 -26.13 10.42
C VAL A 119 1.56 -26.34 11.38
N ILE A 120 2.45 -27.26 11.03
CA ILE A 120 3.71 -27.50 11.74
C ILE A 120 4.79 -26.61 11.13
N SER A 121 5.37 -25.74 11.95
CA SER A 121 6.36 -24.75 11.53
C SER A 121 7.24 -24.31 12.71
N GLN A 122 8.47 -23.89 12.40
CA GLN A 122 9.39 -23.27 13.36
C GLN A 122 9.36 -21.72 13.27
N GLU A 123 8.44 -21.15 12.50
CA GLU A 123 8.32 -19.70 12.32
C GLU A 123 7.58 -19.04 13.49
N ASP A 124 8.34 -18.39 14.36
CA ASP A 124 7.81 -17.75 15.57
C ASP A 124 7.18 -16.37 15.33
N SER A 125 7.49 -15.69 14.22
CA SER A 125 7.02 -14.32 13.98
C SER A 125 5.53 -14.21 13.62
N ILE A 126 4.88 -15.33 13.29
CA ILE A 126 3.46 -15.40 12.94
C ILE A 126 2.61 -15.06 14.17
N LYS A 127 1.55 -14.28 13.98
CA LYS A 127 0.62 -13.86 15.04
C LYS A 127 -0.81 -14.29 14.70
N PRO A 128 -1.69 -14.45 15.71
CA PRO A 128 -3.12 -14.55 15.46
C PRO A 128 -3.61 -13.41 14.56
N ASP A 129 -4.62 -13.71 13.74
CA ASP A 129 -5.21 -12.83 12.73
C ASP A 129 -4.29 -12.50 11.54
N ASP A 130 -3.06 -13.04 11.45
CA ASP A 130 -2.25 -12.94 10.23
C ASP A 130 -2.88 -13.76 9.10
N VAL A 131 -2.89 -13.22 7.87
CA VAL A 131 -3.33 -13.96 6.68
C VAL A 131 -2.11 -14.26 5.82
N LEU A 132 -1.86 -15.56 5.59
CA LEU A 132 -0.65 -16.03 4.93
C LEU A 132 -0.91 -17.28 4.09
N GLY A 133 -0.01 -17.53 3.15
CA GLY A 133 0.03 -18.76 2.37
C GLY A 133 1.00 -19.76 2.99
N VAL A 134 0.65 -21.04 2.96
CA VAL A 134 1.55 -22.13 3.37
C VAL A 134 1.60 -23.18 2.28
N THR A 135 2.81 -23.63 1.93
CA THR A 135 3.05 -24.73 1.01
C THR A 135 3.80 -25.86 1.71
N GLY A 136 3.37 -27.10 1.48
CA GLY A 136 4.07 -28.29 1.95
C GLY A 136 3.21 -29.56 1.93
N PRO A 137 3.75 -30.70 2.40
CA PRO A 137 3.03 -31.98 2.45
C PRO A 137 2.05 -32.04 3.62
N VAL A 138 0.94 -32.75 3.43
CA VAL A 138 -0.01 -33.07 4.49
C VAL A 138 0.26 -34.48 4.99
N ARG A 139 0.42 -34.64 6.31
CA ARG A 139 0.56 -35.96 6.98
C ARG A 139 -0.27 -35.94 8.25
N GLU A 140 -1.02 -37.01 8.49
CA GLU A 140 -1.90 -37.11 9.68
C GLU A 140 -2.84 -35.89 9.83
N GLN A 141 -3.34 -35.39 8.69
CA GLN A 141 -4.18 -34.18 8.59
C GLN A 141 -3.52 -32.86 9.07
N LYS A 142 -2.19 -32.85 9.26
CA LYS A 142 -1.40 -31.65 9.55
C LYS A 142 -0.59 -31.25 8.33
N LEU A 143 -0.48 -29.95 8.08
CA LEU A 143 0.33 -29.39 7.01
C LEU A 143 1.73 -29.07 7.55
N PHE A 144 2.76 -29.70 6.99
CA PHE A 144 4.14 -29.42 7.36
C PHE A 144 4.65 -28.29 6.48
N ALA A 145 4.93 -27.12 7.06
CA ALA A 145 5.31 -25.94 6.31
C ALA A 145 6.72 -26.08 5.73
N GLU A 146 6.82 -26.21 4.40
CA GLU A 146 8.09 -26.08 3.67
C GLU A 146 8.35 -24.62 3.28
N LYS A 147 7.27 -23.89 3.00
CA LYS A 147 7.32 -22.48 2.64
C LYS A 147 6.14 -21.72 3.23
N ILE A 148 6.44 -20.60 3.88
CA ILE A 148 5.45 -19.61 4.29
C ILE A 148 5.55 -18.41 3.34
N ILE A 149 4.41 -17.96 2.83
CA ILE A 149 4.30 -16.93 1.81
C ILE A 149 3.52 -15.76 2.40
N TRP A 150 4.19 -14.61 2.50
CA TRP A 150 3.59 -13.34 2.90
C TRP A 150 3.09 -12.56 1.68
N PRO A 151 2.01 -11.76 1.82
CA PRO A 151 1.44 -11.02 0.70
C PRO A 151 2.43 -10.01 0.11
N ASP A 152 3.19 -9.28 0.96
CA ASP A 152 4.44 -8.51 0.72
C ASP A 152 4.56 -7.64 -0.55
N ILE A 153 5.27 -6.51 -0.46
CA ILE A 153 5.51 -5.61 -1.59
C ILE A 153 6.30 -6.34 -2.71
N PRO A 154 5.84 -6.29 -3.97
CA PRO A 154 6.61 -6.80 -5.11
C PRO A 154 7.91 -6.00 -5.29
N LEU A 155 9.03 -6.69 -5.53
CA LEU A 155 10.33 -6.04 -5.82
C LEU A 155 10.34 -5.19 -7.09
N THR A 156 9.32 -5.36 -7.95
CA THR A 156 9.12 -4.58 -9.17
C THR A 156 8.47 -3.22 -8.93
N HIS A 157 8.04 -2.93 -7.70
CA HIS A 157 7.47 -1.62 -7.38
C HIS A 157 8.54 -0.53 -7.53
N LYS A 158 8.22 0.49 -8.32
CA LYS A 158 9.06 1.66 -8.55
C LYS A 158 8.21 2.89 -8.32
N THR A 159 8.78 3.81 -7.55
CA THR A 159 8.20 5.12 -7.30
C THR A 159 8.33 5.98 -8.56
N LYS A 160 7.32 6.82 -8.79
CA LYS A 160 7.36 7.85 -9.83
C LYS A 160 8.09 9.09 -9.31
N ASN A 161 8.65 9.87 -10.23
CA ASN A 161 9.32 11.11 -9.89
C ASN A 161 8.45 12.29 -10.32
N ILE A 162 8.12 13.17 -9.38
CA ILE A 162 7.30 14.36 -9.63
C ILE A 162 8.04 15.59 -9.11
N PRO A 163 8.24 16.66 -9.90
CA PRO A 163 9.03 17.83 -9.52
C PRO A 163 8.27 18.77 -8.57
N ILE A 164 7.82 18.23 -7.43
CA ILE A 164 7.14 18.96 -6.37
C ILE A 164 7.73 18.58 -5.01
N THR A 165 7.72 19.55 -4.09
CA THR A 165 8.01 19.33 -2.69
C THR A 165 6.72 19.44 -1.88
N ILE A 166 6.48 18.44 -1.04
CA ILE A 166 5.33 18.39 -0.14
C ILE A 166 5.78 18.46 1.31
N THR A 167 4.87 18.93 2.17
CA THR A 167 5.04 18.89 3.62
C THR A 167 3.96 17.98 4.19
N LEU A 168 4.35 16.93 4.90
CA LEU A 168 3.46 16.11 5.71
C LEU A 168 3.41 16.74 7.10
N SER A 169 2.21 17.08 7.61
CA SER A 169 2.07 17.68 8.94
C SER A 169 0.66 17.54 9.48
N LEU A 170 0.51 17.61 10.80
CA LEU A 170 -0.80 17.68 11.47
C LEU A 170 -1.46 19.06 11.35
N GLU A 171 -0.71 20.09 10.98
CA GLU A 171 -1.22 21.46 10.82
C GLU A 171 -0.98 21.96 9.39
N LYS A 172 -2.01 22.58 8.81
CA LYS A 172 -1.90 23.17 7.47
C LYS A 172 -1.09 24.46 7.52
N LYS A 173 0.02 24.52 6.78
CA LYS A 173 0.86 25.74 6.67
C LYS A 173 0.81 26.36 5.29
N ASP A 174 0.76 25.55 4.23
CA ASP A 174 0.74 26.00 2.83
C ASP A 174 -0.09 25.07 1.93
N LYS A 175 -0.18 25.41 0.62
CA LYS A 175 -0.95 24.62 -0.38
C LYS A 175 -0.37 23.21 -0.59
N ASN A 176 0.91 23.00 -0.31
CA ASN A 176 1.61 21.73 -0.49
C ASN A 176 1.68 20.91 0.82
N THR A 177 0.96 21.35 1.85
CA THR A 177 0.87 20.63 3.12
C THR A 177 -0.24 19.58 3.04
N ILE A 178 0.12 18.31 3.23
CA ILE A 178 -0.80 17.19 3.36
C ILE A 178 -1.12 17.02 4.85
N VAL A 179 -2.40 17.19 5.19
CA VAL A 179 -2.92 17.00 6.54
C VAL A 179 -3.90 15.82 6.53
N PRO A 180 -3.61 14.74 7.28
CA PRO A 180 -4.49 13.60 7.39
C PRO A 180 -5.74 13.97 8.21
N ASP A 181 -6.91 13.57 7.73
CA ASP A 181 -8.20 13.79 8.40
C ASP A 181 -8.86 12.48 8.87
N THR A 182 -8.22 11.36 8.60
CA THR A 182 -8.65 10.00 8.95
C THR A 182 -7.44 9.18 9.40
N ASN A 183 -7.67 8.00 9.98
CA ASN A 183 -6.61 7.06 10.33
C ASN A 183 -7.09 5.62 10.07
N PRO A 184 -6.57 4.94 9.03
CA PRO A 184 -5.50 5.37 8.13
C PRO A 184 -5.97 6.45 7.16
N PHE A 185 -5.04 7.23 6.61
CA PHE A 185 -5.32 8.27 5.63
C PHE A 185 -4.65 7.92 4.31
N TRP A 186 -5.46 7.80 3.26
CA TRP A 186 -4.99 7.60 1.89
C TRP A 186 -5.22 8.86 1.08
N CYS A 187 -4.21 9.29 0.34
CA CYS A 187 -4.39 10.25 -0.73
C CYS A 187 -3.52 9.97 -1.95
N ASP A 188 -4.05 10.38 -3.10
CA ASP A 188 -3.33 10.42 -4.35
C ASP A 188 -2.95 11.88 -4.65
N ILE A 189 -1.66 12.12 -4.83
CA ILE A 189 -1.08 13.42 -5.17
C ILE A 189 -0.83 13.41 -6.68
N TRP A 190 -1.60 14.20 -7.40
CA TRP A 190 -1.52 14.30 -8.85
C TRP A 190 -0.69 15.51 -9.27
N TYR A 191 0.13 15.33 -10.30
CA TYR A 191 0.85 16.40 -10.98
C TYR A 191 0.88 16.12 -12.48
N GLY A 192 -0.03 16.77 -13.21
CA GLY A 192 -0.26 16.45 -14.61
C GLY A 192 -0.91 15.06 -14.68
N ASN A 193 -0.27 14.13 -15.39
CA ASN A 193 -0.74 12.75 -15.53
C ASN A 193 -0.03 11.77 -14.58
N GLU A 194 0.94 12.26 -13.81
CA GLU A 194 1.67 11.45 -12.84
C GLU A 194 1.00 11.52 -11.47
N LYS A 195 1.11 10.42 -10.73
CA LYS A 195 0.46 10.22 -9.44
C LYS A 195 1.45 9.63 -8.44
N ILE A 196 1.44 10.16 -7.22
CA ILE A 196 2.08 9.59 -6.04
C ILE A 196 0.99 9.17 -5.07
N THR A 197 1.04 7.92 -4.63
CA THR A 197 0.11 7.35 -3.65
C THR A 197 0.72 7.47 -2.26
N LEU A 198 0.05 8.15 -1.35
CA LEU A 198 0.48 8.31 0.04
C LEU A 198 -0.46 7.57 0.98
N LEU A 199 0.14 6.82 1.90
CA LEU A 199 -0.53 6.25 3.07
C LEU A 199 0.04 6.92 4.31
N ALA A 200 -0.80 7.55 5.13
CA ALA A 200 -0.45 7.99 6.47
C ALA A 200 -1.15 7.12 7.52
N TYR A 201 -0.43 6.79 8.58
CA TYR A 201 -0.96 5.99 9.68
C TYR A 201 -0.40 6.48 11.02
N LYS A 202 -1.29 6.67 11.99
CA LYS A 202 -0.95 6.97 13.38
C LYS A 202 -1.12 5.70 14.23
N PRO A 203 -0.04 4.98 14.55
CA PRO A 203 -0.11 3.81 15.40
C PRO A 203 -0.53 4.19 16.83
N GLU A 204 -1.05 3.22 17.58
CA GLU A 204 -1.46 3.38 18.98
C GLU A 204 -0.24 3.54 19.90
N ASN A 205 0.78 2.73 19.64
CA ASN A 205 2.06 2.75 20.33
C ASN A 205 3.15 3.26 19.37
N GLU A 206 4.23 3.78 19.94
CA GLU A 206 5.39 4.11 19.13
C GLU A 206 5.95 2.84 18.49
N ILE A 207 6.24 2.91 17.18
CA ILE A 207 6.73 1.78 16.40
C ILE A 207 8.11 2.10 15.83
N GLU A 208 8.93 1.06 15.71
CA GLU A 208 10.24 1.16 15.09
C GLU A 208 10.15 0.89 13.58
N LYS A 209 11.26 1.16 12.89
CA LYS A 209 11.39 0.91 11.45
C LYS A 209 11.01 -0.52 11.06
N GLN A 210 11.39 -1.51 11.87
CA GLN A 210 11.12 -2.92 11.58
C GLN A 210 9.63 -3.25 11.67
N ASP A 211 8.89 -2.61 12.59
CA ASP A 211 7.45 -2.79 12.70
C ASP A 211 6.73 -2.25 11.47
N ALA A 212 7.13 -1.07 10.98
CA ALA A 212 6.60 -0.50 9.75
C ALA A 212 6.85 -1.41 8.53
N PHE A 213 7.99 -2.11 8.50
CA PHE A 213 8.29 -3.10 7.47
C PHE A 213 7.38 -4.33 7.58
N GLU A 214 7.08 -4.79 8.79
CA GLU A 214 6.13 -5.88 8.99
C GLU A 214 4.71 -5.48 8.56
N LEU A 215 4.26 -4.24 8.79
CA LEU A 215 2.96 -3.76 8.27
C LEU A 215 2.90 -3.83 6.75
N LEU A 216 3.96 -3.37 6.05
CA LEU A 216 4.05 -3.44 4.59
C LEU A 216 4.14 -4.88 4.07
N LYS A 217 4.91 -5.74 4.76
CA LYS A 217 5.06 -7.17 4.43
C LYS A 217 3.74 -7.93 4.58
N LYS A 218 2.99 -7.62 5.63
CA LYS A 218 1.65 -8.18 5.90
C LYS A 218 0.55 -7.55 5.05
N ARG A 219 0.86 -6.44 4.38
CA ARG A 219 -0.09 -5.65 3.56
C ARG A 219 -1.33 -5.23 4.36
N HIS A 220 -1.17 -5.01 5.66
CA HIS A 220 -2.27 -4.68 6.57
C HIS A 220 -1.73 -3.95 7.80
N LEU A 221 -2.44 -2.90 8.23
CA LEU A 221 -2.02 -2.04 9.35
C LEU A 221 -2.36 -2.62 10.74
N SER A 222 -3.24 -3.62 10.80
CA SER A 222 -3.54 -4.44 11.98
C SER A 222 -3.86 -3.61 13.24
N PRO A 223 -4.93 -2.80 13.19
CA PRO A 223 -5.34 -1.97 14.32
C PRO A 223 -5.78 -2.83 15.51
N GLU A 224 -5.85 -2.21 16.68
CA GLU A 224 -6.61 -2.77 17.80
C GLU A 224 -8.11 -2.91 17.45
N ARG A 225 -8.77 -3.91 18.04
CA ARG A 225 -10.18 -4.21 17.75
C ARG A 225 -11.13 -3.05 18.01
N ASN A 226 -10.83 -2.19 18.98
CA ASN A 226 -11.60 -0.99 19.34
C ASN A 226 -11.56 0.11 18.25
N ARG A 227 -10.63 0.05 17.30
CA ARG A 227 -10.51 0.99 16.17
C ARG A 227 -11.20 0.51 14.91
N ILE A 228 -11.66 -0.73 14.89
CA ILE A 228 -12.54 -1.21 13.83
C ILE A 228 -13.90 -0.57 14.07
N THR A 229 -14.26 0.39 13.22
CA THR A 229 -15.55 1.11 13.30
C THR A 229 -16.30 0.99 11.98
N PHE A 230 -15.94 0.03 11.13
CA PHE A 230 -16.39 -0.06 9.75
C PHE A 230 -16.44 -1.51 9.27
N VAL A 231 -17.24 -1.74 8.23
CA VAL A 231 -17.38 -3.05 7.58
C VAL A 231 -16.29 -3.28 6.52
N GLU A 232 -15.95 -2.26 5.76
CA GLU A 232 -14.87 -2.30 4.77
C GLU A 232 -13.50 -2.27 5.44
N ASP A 233 -12.54 -3.09 5.01
CA ASP A 233 -11.21 -3.09 5.61
C ASP A 233 -10.32 -1.96 5.04
N TYR A 234 -10.46 -0.75 5.61
CA TYR A 234 -9.61 0.39 5.25
C TYR A 234 -8.15 0.25 5.73
N PHE A 235 -7.85 -0.71 6.60
CA PHE A 235 -6.49 -0.99 7.08
C PHE A 235 -5.73 -1.93 6.14
N LEU A 236 -6.40 -2.53 5.17
CA LEU A 236 -5.79 -3.26 4.07
C LEU A 236 -4.93 -2.31 3.22
N ILE A 237 -3.68 -2.70 3.03
CA ILE A 237 -2.76 -2.04 2.11
C ILE A 237 -2.89 -2.77 0.77
N GLU A 238 -3.95 -2.48 0.00
CA GLU A 238 -4.17 -3.14 -1.30
C GLU A 238 -3.31 -2.53 -2.43
N PRO A 239 -3.35 -1.21 -2.71
CA PRO A 239 -2.35 -0.58 -3.56
C PRO A 239 -1.03 -0.44 -2.80
N VAL A 240 0.10 -0.53 -3.51
CA VAL A 240 1.40 -0.27 -2.89
C VAL A 240 1.56 1.25 -2.80
N PRO A 241 1.72 1.84 -1.59
CA PRO A 241 1.96 3.27 -1.47
C PRO A 241 3.38 3.60 -1.97
N ASP A 242 3.53 4.77 -2.57
CA ASP A 242 4.83 5.34 -2.90
C ASP A 242 5.50 5.93 -1.64
N VAL A 243 4.69 6.57 -0.79
CA VAL A 243 5.09 7.10 0.53
C VAL A 243 4.25 6.46 1.62
N PHE A 244 4.92 5.86 2.62
CA PHE A 244 4.29 5.41 3.85
C PHE A 244 4.74 6.29 5.03
N TRP A 245 3.84 7.13 5.51
CA TRP A 245 4.09 8.07 6.59
C TRP A 245 3.54 7.56 7.91
N ILE A 246 4.45 7.29 8.85
CA ILE A 246 4.14 6.99 10.25
C ILE A 246 4.09 8.30 11.03
N ILE A 247 2.93 8.60 11.60
CA ILE A 247 2.73 9.78 12.44
C ILE A 247 3.14 9.43 13.87
N ALA A 248 4.40 9.70 14.22
CA ALA A 248 4.97 9.42 15.53
C ALA A 248 6.00 10.49 15.93
N GLN A 249 6.40 10.49 17.20
CA GLN A 249 7.38 11.45 17.73
C GLN A 249 8.80 11.14 17.24
N LYS A 250 9.19 9.86 17.22
CA LYS A 250 10.51 9.47 16.74
C LYS A 250 10.65 9.68 15.23
N GLU A 251 11.69 10.40 14.87
CA GLU A 251 12.02 10.78 13.50
C GLU A 251 12.96 9.76 12.85
N TRP A 252 12.56 9.21 11.71
CA TRP A 252 13.42 8.35 10.90
C TRP A 252 12.90 8.21 9.47
N SER A 253 13.76 7.76 8.56
CA SER A 253 13.38 7.40 7.20
C SER A 253 14.04 6.11 6.73
N ALA A 254 13.40 5.44 5.78
CA ALA A 254 13.87 4.19 5.20
C ALA A 254 13.25 3.94 3.82
N ILE A 255 13.80 2.96 3.10
CA ILE A 255 13.20 2.43 1.89
C ILE A 255 12.87 0.95 2.12
N TYR A 256 11.65 0.56 1.80
CA TYR A 256 11.21 -0.84 1.81
C TYR A 256 10.66 -1.22 0.44
N LYS A 257 11.47 -1.93 -0.36
CA LYS A 257 11.06 -2.45 -1.68
C LYS A 257 10.41 -1.40 -2.59
N GLY A 258 11.02 -0.22 -2.66
CA GLY A 258 10.56 0.91 -3.48
C GLY A 258 9.59 1.87 -2.78
N VAL A 259 9.07 1.52 -1.60
CA VAL A 259 8.25 2.41 -0.76
C VAL A 259 9.17 3.29 0.08
N THR A 260 8.98 4.60 0.03
CA THR A 260 9.63 5.55 0.93
C THR A 260 8.88 5.59 2.25
N VAL A 261 9.48 5.08 3.31
CA VAL A 261 8.90 5.03 4.65
C VAL A 261 9.49 6.16 5.48
N VAL A 262 8.64 6.98 6.10
CA VAL A 262 9.05 8.12 6.93
C VAL A 262 8.28 8.12 8.22
N SER A 263 8.93 8.50 9.32
CA SER A 263 8.33 8.70 10.63
C SER A 263 8.63 10.11 11.13
N GLY A 264 7.62 10.76 11.67
CA GLY A 264 7.71 12.11 12.24
C GLY A 264 6.37 12.84 12.18
N GLU A 265 6.14 13.80 13.09
CA GLU A 265 4.92 14.63 13.07
C GLU A 265 4.93 15.68 11.95
N LYS A 266 6.12 15.98 11.44
CA LYS A 266 6.34 16.87 10.31
C LYS A 266 7.44 16.30 9.43
N VAL A 267 7.20 16.20 8.13
CA VAL A 267 8.18 15.70 7.18
C VAL A 267 8.13 16.53 5.91
N LYS A 268 9.26 16.97 5.39
CA LYS A 268 9.35 17.66 4.10
C LYS A 268 10.03 16.75 3.08
N ILE A 269 9.32 16.43 2.00
CA ILE A 269 9.74 15.43 1.01
C ILE A 269 9.83 16.08 -0.37
N ASN A 270 10.96 15.89 -1.04
CA ASN A 270 11.08 16.17 -2.47
C ASN A 270 10.62 14.93 -3.26
N LEU A 271 9.51 15.02 -3.99
CA LEU A 271 8.97 13.90 -4.76
C LEU A 271 9.69 13.68 -6.10
N GLU A 272 10.66 14.53 -6.47
CA GLU A 272 11.45 14.35 -7.70
C GLU A 272 12.47 13.23 -7.56
N ASN A 273 13.01 13.07 -6.34
CA ASN A 273 14.05 12.11 -6.00
C ASN A 273 13.72 11.32 -4.72
N MET A 274 12.52 11.51 -4.16
CA MET A 274 12.07 10.94 -2.89
C MET A 274 12.98 11.26 -1.70
N GLU A 275 13.71 12.38 -1.76
CA GLU A 275 14.63 12.82 -0.73
C GLU A 275 13.88 13.49 0.44
N ILE A 276 14.25 13.10 1.66
CA ILE A 276 13.74 13.70 2.88
C ILE A 276 14.59 14.93 3.21
N ILE A 277 14.03 16.11 2.95
CA ILE A 277 14.71 17.39 3.17
C ILE A 277 14.82 17.69 4.66
N LYS A 278 13.75 17.37 5.41
CA LYS A 278 13.67 17.59 6.84
C LYS A 278 12.65 16.63 7.45
N ILE A 279 13.01 16.09 8.61
CA ILE A 279 12.07 15.57 9.60
C ILE A 279 12.04 16.63 10.72
#